data_AF-A0A284RKS5-F1
#
_entry.id   AF-A0A284RKS5-F1
#
_cell.length_a   1.000
_cell.length_b   1.000
_cell.length_c   1.000
_cell.angle_alpha   90.00
_cell.angle_beta   90.00
_cell.angle_gamma   90.00
#
_symmetry.space_group_name_H-M   'P 1'
#
loop_
_entity.id
_entity.type
_entity.pdbx_description
1 polymer ?
#
loop_
_entity_poly.entity_id
_entity_poly.type
_entity_poly.pdbx_seq_one_letter_code
_entity_poly.pdbx_strand_id
1 'polypeptide(L)'
;MSDPAQLPFELVEIIISEFWYSEHPSDDRITFMTGCPLVCSLWRDIYASITSRDIYVPTVPYLFYLCSIIRSQNSSIYRQFLPESTCAMTCHVDLIKSDSDSAMFPYLVFCHIPNYVGFRKCFPNIQYIHLETKFLPEVEMDVLGPEPYYMPRMLSHRIIRTRVSIRLDRATTQPSDLPVDWCVTVDGSPDIDEADPSEVALDILRL
;
A
#
# COMPACT_ATOMS: atom_id res chain seq x y z
N MET A 1 33.00 22.80 -16.22
CA MET A 1 31.97 21.79 -16.52
C MET A 1 31.33 21.47 -15.19
N SER A 2 30.23 22.13 -14.87
CA SER A 2 29.49 21.90 -13.62
C SER A 2 28.84 20.52 -13.70
N ASP A 3 29.15 19.66 -12.73
CA ASP A 3 28.42 18.40 -12.55
C ASP A 3 26.91 18.71 -12.54
N PRO A 4 26.06 17.99 -13.28
CA PRO A 4 24.62 18.15 -13.12
C PRO A 4 24.30 17.94 -11.65
N ALA A 5 23.61 18.89 -11.02
CA ALA A 5 23.37 18.90 -9.58
C ALA A 5 22.73 17.59 -9.14
N GLN A 6 23.55 16.63 -8.70
CA GLN A 6 23.10 15.38 -8.13
C GLN A 6 22.70 15.67 -6.69
N LEU A 7 21.48 15.28 -6.35
CA LEU A 7 21.03 15.30 -4.97
C LEU A 7 21.95 14.40 -4.13
N PRO A 8 22.32 14.83 -2.91
CA PRO A 8 22.99 13.97 -1.94
C PRO A 8 22.23 12.66 -1.72
N PHE A 9 22.97 11.60 -1.40
CA PHE A 9 22.44 10.27 -1.14
C PHE A 9 21.25 10.32 -0.15
N GLU A 10 21.42 11.07 0.94
CA GLU A 10 20.45 11.18 2.04
C GLU A 10 19.13 11.79 1.56
N LEU A 11 19.18 12.75 0.63
CA LEU A 11 17.97 13.37 0.09
C LEU A 11 17.24 12.41 -0.86
N VAL A 12 17.97 11.64 -1.66
CA VAL A 12 17.36 10.64 -2.55
C VAL A 12 16.71 9.53 -1.73
N GLU A 13 17.36 9.08 -0.65
CA GLU A 13 16.82 8.09 0.28
C GLU A 13 15.52 8.57 0.94
N ILE A 14 15.49 9.82 1.42
CA ILE A 14 14.28 10.40 2.01
C ILE A 14 13.16 10.48 0.97
N ILE A 15 13.42 11.00 -0.23
CA ILE A 15 12.39 11.14 -1.28
C ILE A 15 11.77 9.78 -1.63
N ILE A 16 12.61 8.77 -1.85
CA ILE A 16 12.14 7.44 -2.23
C ILE A 16 11.39 6.80 -1.07
N SER A 17 11.88 6.92 0.17
CA SER A 17 11.23 6.35 1.35
C SER A 17 9.87 6.99 1.61
N GLU A 18 9.79 8.31 1.56
CA GLU A 18 8.54 9.07 1.77
C GLU A 18 7.49 8.67 0.74
N PHE A 19 7.86 8.56 -0.54
CA PHE A 19 6.92 8.08 -1.56
C PHE A 19 6.56 6.60 -1.34
N TRP A 20 7.54 5.74 -1.07
CA TRP A 20 7.31 4.30 -1.02
C TRP A 20 6.33 3.89 0.09
N TYR A 21 6.51 4.46 1.28
CA TYR A 21 5.70 4.14 2.47
C TYR A 21 4.42 4.97 2.57
N SER A 22 4.25 6.00 1.75
CA SER A 22 3.00 6.74 1.64
C SER A 22 1.92 5.95 0.92
N GLU A 23 0.66 6.33 1.13
CA GLU A 23 -0.51 5.73 0.48
C GLU A 23 -0.68 6.30 -0.94
N HIS A 24 -0.62 5.42 -1.94
CA HIS A 24 -0.73 5.79 -3.35
C HIS A 24 -1.59 4.77 -4.13
N PRO A 25 -2.42 5.24 -5.09
CA PRO A 25 -3.10 4.39 -6.05
C PRO A 25 -2.11 3.52 -6.84
N SER A 26 -2.56 2.38 -7.33
CA SER A 26 -1.71 1.45 -8.07
C SER A 26 -1.04 2.07 -9.30
N ASP A 27 -1.71 2.95 -10.04
CA ASP A 27 -1.14 3.61 -11.22
C ASP A 27 0.04 4.53 -10.90
N ASP A 28 -0.07 5.29 -9.80
CA ASP A 28 1.01 6.16 -9.32
C ASP A 28 2.20 5.31 -8.84
N ARG A 29 1.93 4.19 -8.14
CA ARG A 29 2.98 3.25 -7.74
C ARG A 29 3.67 2.63 -8.94
N ILE A 30 2.93 2.16 -9.95
CA ILE A 30 3.50 1.57 -11.17
C ILE A 30 4.38 2.60 -11.89
N THR A 31 3.91 3.85 -11.99
CA THR A 31 4.69 4.95 -12.59
C THR A 31 5.99 5.17 -11.83
N PHE A 32 5.95 5.21 -10.50
CA PHE A 32 7.14 5.34 -9.67
C PHE A 32 8.09 4.14 -9.80
N MET A 33 7.57 2.91 -9.72
CA MET A 33 8.35 1.67 -9.79
C MET A 33 9.06 1.50 -11.14
N THR A 34 8.47 2.02 -12.22
CA THR A 34 9.06 1.96 -13.57
C THR A 34 9.96 3.15 -13.87
N GLY A 35 9.67 4.34 -13.31
CA GLY A 35 10.41 5.58 -13.57
C GLY A 35 11.60 5.81 -12.64
N CYS A 36 11.43 5.61 -11.33
CA CYS A 36 12.45 5.92 -10.31
C CYS A 36 13.80 5.22 -10.58
N PRO A 37 13.84 3.92 -10.93
CA PRO A 37 15.10 3.22 -11.22
C PRO A 37 15.82 3.71 -12.49
N LEU A 38 15.15 4.48 -13.34
CA LEU A 38 15.69 4.95 -14.63
C LEU A 38 16.33 6.34 -14.52
N VAL A 39 16.20 7.04 -13.39
CA VAL A 39 16.77 8.39 -13.19
C VAL A 39 18.29 8.37 -13.29
N CYS A 40 18.95 7.57 -12.44
CA CYS A 40 20.38 7.26 -12.50
C CYS A 40 20.70 6.05 -11.61
N SER A 41 21.96 5.60 -11.59
CA SER A 41 22.37 4.46 -10.76
C SER A 41 22.14 4.70 -9.26
N LEU A 42 22.39 5.90 -8.75
CA LEU A 42 22.15 6.24 -7.34
C LEU A 42 20.69 6.02 -6.95
N TRP A 43 19.76 6.56 -7.74
CA TRP A 43 18.32 6.41 -7.51
C TRP A 43 17.88 4.95 -7.60
N ARG A 44 18.39 4.21 -8.59
CA ARG A 44 18.11 2.77 -8.74
C ARG A 44 18.58 1.97 -7.53
N ASP A 45 19.80 2.20 -7.07
CA ASP A 45 20.42 1.38 -6.02
C ASP A 45 19.73 1.66 -4.66
N ILE A 46 19.39 2.92 -4.38
CA ILE A 46 18.59 3.32 -3.20
C ILE A 46 17.16 2.76 -3.29
N TYR A 47 16.51 2.93 -4.45
CA TYR A 47 15.19 2.36 -4.72
C TYR A 47 15.18 0.85 -4.47
N ALA A 48 16.14 0.12 -5.03
CA ALA A 48 16.23 -1.33 -4.88
C ALA A 48 16.43 -1.72 -3.41
N SER A 49 17.24 -0.99 -2.66
CA SER A 49 17.47 -1.23 -1.23
C SER A 49 16.18 -1.08 -0.41
N ILE A 50 15.42 -0.01 -0.63
CA ILE A 50 14.17 0.25 0.09
C ILE A 50 13.08 -0.73 -0.32
N THR A 51 12.82 -0.82 -1.63
CA THR A 51 11.66 -1.54 -2.18
C THR A 51 11.79 -3.05 -2.16
N SER A 52 13.01 -3.60 -2.07
CA SER A 52 13.23 -5.04 -1.92
C SER A 52 12.89 -5.56 -0.52
N ARG A 53 12.92 -4.69 0.50
CA ARG A 53 12.60 -5.02 1.89
C ARG A 53 11.10 -5.13 2.11
N ASP A 54 10.36 -4.11 1.66
CA ASP A 54 8.91 -4.03 1.79
C ASP A 54 8.31 -3.90 0.40
N ILE A 55 7.90 -4.99 -0.22
CA ILE A 55 7.50 -5.02 -1.64
C ILE A 55 6.02 -4.68 -1.78
N TYR A 56 5.67 -3.61 -2.51
CA TYR A 56 4.31 -3.44 -3.02
C TYR A 56 4.10 -4.26 -4.30
N VAL A 57 2.98 -4.98 -4.38
CA VAL A 57 2.60 -5.80 -5.54
C VAL A 57 1.37 -5.21 -6.22
N PRO A 58 1.53 -4.25 -7.14
CA PRO A 58 0.40 -3.56 -7.77
C PRO A 58 -0.24 -4.39 -8.90
N THR A 59 0.45 -5.39 -9.46
CA THR A 59 -0.07 -6.17 -10.58
C THR A 59 0.40 -7.62 -10.56
N VAL A 60 -0.37 -8.51 -11.20
CA VAL A 60 0.02 -9.94 -11.37
C VAL A 60 1.29 -10.09 -12.22
N PRO A 61 1.48 -9.37 -13.35
CA PRO A 61 2.75 -9.40 -14.07
C PRO A 61 3.95 -9.05 -13.21
N TYR A 62 3.81 -8.11 -12.27
CA TYR A 62 4.89 -7.78 -11.34
C TYR A 62 5.19 -8.93 -10.37
N LEU A 63 4.16 -9.63 -9.86
CA LEU A 63 4.36 -10.84 -9.07
C LEU A 63 5.13 -11.93 -9.85
N PHE A 64 4.79 -12.14 -11.12
CA PHE A 64 5.52 -13.08 -11.99
C PHE A 64 6.95 -12.61 -12.27
N TYR A 65 7.18 -11.31 -12.38
CA TYR A 65 8.52 -10.74 -12.50
C TYR A 65 9.37 -11.08 -11.27
N LEU A 66 8.84 -10.91 -10.04
CA LEU A 66 9.54 -11.32 -8.81
C LEU A 66 9.90 -12.82 -8.83
N CYS A 67 8.96 -13.68 -9.19
CA CYS A 67 9.20 -15.13 -9.33
C CYS A 67 10.31 -15.42 -10.37
N SER A 68 10.36 -14.65 -11.46
CA SER A 68 11.40 -14.79 -12.49
C SER A 68 12.78 -14.44 -11.96
N ILE A 69 12.88 -13.43 -11.09
CA ILE A 69 14.14 -13.03 -10.44
C ILE A 69 14.61 -14.13 -9.50
N ILE A 70 13.73 -14.66 -8.65
CA ILE A 70 14.07 -15.74 -7.72
C ILE A 70 14.62 -16.96 -8.46
N ARG A 71 13.99 -17.32 -9.60
CA ARG A 71 14.39 -18.47 -10.39
C ARG A 71 15.69 -18.27 -11.16
N SER A 72 15.91 -17.07 -11.70
CA SER A 72 17.04 -16.79 -12.62
C SER A 72 18.22 -16.08 -11.95
N GLN A 73 18.01 -15.52 -10.76
CA GLN A 73 18.93 -14.60 -10.08
C GLN A 73 19.36 -13.43 -10.97
N ASN A 74 18.51 -13.05 -11.93
CA ASN A 74 18.81 -12.02 -12.90
C ASN A 74 17.81 -10.87 -12.78
N SER A 75 18.30 -9.72 -12.35
CA SER A 75 17.58 -8.45 -12.33
C SER A 75 18.57 -7.31 -12.48
N SER A 76 18.24 -6.30 -13.28
CA SER A 76 19.03 -5.07 -13.34
C SER A 76 18.83 -4.18 -12.11
N ILE A 77 17.75 -4.40 -11.35
CA ILE A 77 17.35 -3.57 -10.20
C ILE A 77 17.63 -4.33 -8.90
N TYR A 78 17.12 -5.55 -8.79
CA TYR A 78 17.02 -6.26 -7.51
C TYR A 78 18.06 -7.35 -7.26
N ARG A 79 19.00 -7.55 -8.17
CA ARG A 79 19.90 -8.72 -8.14
C ARG A 79 20.71 -8.86 -6.85
N GLN A 80 21.06 -7.77 -6.20
CA GLN A 80 21.84 -7.79 -4.96
C GLN A 80 20.97 -7.92 -3.70
N PHE A 81 19.65 -7.80 -3.82
CA PHE A 81 18.75 -7.67 -2.68
C PHE A 81 17.77 -8.83 -2.55
N LEU A 82 17.26 -9.37 -3.66
CA LEU A 82 16.28 -10.46 -3.65
C LEU A 82 16.94 -11.84 -3.80
N PRO A 83 16.41 -12.86 -3.10
CA PRO A 83 15.22 -12.82 -2.22
C PRO A 83 15.49 -12.45 -0.75
N GLU A 84 16.74 -12.29 -0.34
CA GLU A 84 17.12 -12.26 1.08
C GLU A 84 16.64 -11.02 1.82
N SER A 85 16.45 -9.88 1.15
CA SER A 85 16.08 -8.63 1.83
C SER A 85 14.60 -8.54 2.17
N THR A 86 13.74 -9.33 1.50
CA THR A 86 12.29 -9.20 1.62
C THR A 86 11.78 -9.61 2.99
N CYS A 87 11.20 -8.64 3.69
CA CYS A 87 10.59 -8.77 5.01
C CYS A 87 9.06 -8.75 4.92
N ALA A 88 8.48 -7.95 4.01
CA ALA A 88 7.04 -7.87 3.83
C ALA A 88 6.66 -7.75 2.35
N MET A 89 5.45 -8.20 2.03
CA MET A 89 4.77 -7.86 0.77
C MET A 89 3.40 -7.24 1.05
N THR A 90 3.04 -6.21 0.30
CA THR A 90 1.79 -5.48 0.46
C THR A 90 1.02 -5.42 -0.86
N CYS A 91 -0.24 -5.81 -0.82
CA CYS A 91 -1.21 -5.47 -1.86
C CYS A 91 -2.10 -4.35 -1.33
N HIS A 92 -2.05 -3.21 -1.99
CA HIS A 92 -2.87 -2.05 -1.64
C HIS A 92 -3.91 -1.83 -2.74
N VAL A 93 -5.18 -2.03 -2.40
CA VAL A 93 -6.30 -1.91 -3.33
C VAL A 93 -7.04 -0.60 -3.04
N ASP A 94 -6.99 0.36 -3.96
CA ASP A 94 -7.72 1.63 -3.84
C ASP A 94 -9.00 1.61 -4.68
N LEU A 95 -10.14 1.49 -4.00
CA LEU A 95 -11.48 1.47 -4.59
C LEU A 95 -12.22 2.81 -4.47
N ILE A 96 -11.53 3.92 -4.17
CA ILE A 96 -12.20 5.23 -4.04
C ILE A 96 -12.71 5.73 -5.39
N LYS A 97 -11.88 5.61 -6.43
CA LYS A 97 -12.14 6.21 -7.75
C LYS A 97 -12.63 5.21 -8.79
N SER A 98 -12.39 3.93 -8.56
CA SER A 98 -12.63 2.84 -9.50
C SER A 98 -13.05 1.61 -8.71
N ASP A 99 -13.99 0.82 -9.25
CA ASP A 99 -14.34 -0.50 -8.74
C ASP A 99 -13.30 -1.57 -9.10
N SER A 100 -12.34 -1.22 -9.96
CA SER A 100 -11.30 -2.09 -10.47
C SER A 100 -9.92 -1.46 -10.29
N ASP A 101 -9.20 -1.89 -9.25
CA ASP A 101 -7.78 -1.59 -9.03
C ASP A 101 -6.93 -2.78 -9.50
N SER A 102 -5.80 -2.52 -10.16
CA SER A 102 -4.92 -3.57 -10.68
C SER A 102 -4.32 -4.49 -9.60
N ALA A 103 -4.21 -4.00 -8.36
CA ALA A 103 -3.75 -4.76 -7.20
C ALA A 103 -4.80 -5.73 -6.65
N MET A 104 -6.06 -5.68 -7.11
CA MET A 104 -7.09 -6.63 -6.71
C MET A 104 -6.71 -8.08 -7.06
N PHE A 105 -6.11 -8.30 -8.23
CA PHE A 105 -5.75 -9.66 -8.63
C PHE A 105 -4.59 -10.23 -7.78
N PRO A 106 -3.47 -9.51 -7.56
CA PRO A 106 -2.47 -9.93 -6.56
C PRO A 106 -3.05 -10.16 -5.16
N TYR A 107 -3.95 -9.27 -4.71
CA TYR A 107 -4.64 -9.41 -3.43
C TYR A 107 -5.38 -10.76 -3.36
N LEU A 108 -6.18 -11.06 -4.38
CA LEU A 108 -6.90 -12.34 -4.48
C LEU A 108 -5.94 -13.52 -4.57
N VAL A 109 -4.85 -13.41 -5.34
CA VAL A 109 -3.83 -14.48 -5.40
C VAL A 109 -3.33 -14.81 -4.01
N PHE A 110 -2.92 -13.81 -3.22
CA PHE A 110 -2.46 -14.02 -1.86
C PHE A 110 -3.53 -14.66 -0.97
N CYS A 111 -4.79 -14.21 -1.03
CA CYS A 111 -5.90 -14.85 -0.30
C CYS A 111 -6.04 -16.35 -0.57
N HIS A 112 -5.66 -16.82 -1.76
CA HIS A 112 -5.82 -18.20 -2.18
C HIS A 112 -4.52 -19.03 -2.11
N ILE A 113 -3.38 -18.47 -1.66
CA ILE A 113 -2.15 -19.25 -1.52
C ILE A 113 -2.32 -20.26 -0.37
N PRO A 114 -2.21 -21.58 -0.63
CA PRO A 114 -2.26 -22.57 0.43
C PRO A 114 -0.98 -22.50 1.27
N ASN A 115 -1.11 -22.41 2.59
CA ASN A 115 -0.08 -22.56 3.64
C ASN A 115 1.25 -21.78 3.50
N TYR A 116 1.44 -20.97 2.45
CA TYR A 116 2.59 -20.11 2.18
C TYR A 116 3.97 -20.80 2.20
N VAL A 117 4.07 -22.13 2.26
CA VAL A 117 5.35 -22.86 2.37
C VAL A 117 6.21 -22.62 1.15
N GLY A 118 5.64 -22.72 -0.06
CA GLY A 118 6.36 -22.42 -1.30
C GLY A 118 6.82 -20.97 -1.34
N PHE A 119 5.98 -20.06 -0.86
CA PHE A 119 6.27 -18.64 -0.84
C PHE A 119 7.43 -18.29 0.11
N ARG A 120 7.47 -18.88 1.31
CA ARG A 120 8.58 -18.73 2.27
C ARG A 120 9.89 -19.35 1.76
N LYS A 121 9.83 -20.38 0.91
CA LYS A 121 11.03 -20.89 0.24
C LYS A 121 11.57 -19.91 -0.79
N CYS A 122 10.68 -19.18 -1.47
CA CYS A 122 11.05 -18.15 -2.43
C CYS A 122 11.58 -16.88 -1.76
N PHE A 123 11.06 -16.52 -0.57
CA PHE A 123 11.46 -15.36 0.22
C PHE A 123 11.77 -15.81 1.65
N PRO A 124 13.02 -16.18 1.98
CA PRO A 124 13.35 -16.86 3.24
C PRO A 124 13.13 -15.99 4.48
N ASN A 125 13.27 -14.66 4.32
CA ASN A 125 13.18 -13.70 5.41
C ASN A 125 11.81 -13.00 5.49
N ILE A 126 10.83 -13.42 4.68
CA ILE A 126 9.50 -12.82 4.70
C ILE A 126 8.77 -13.13 6.01
N GLN A 127 8.23 -12.09 6.62
CA GLN A 127 7.51 -12.15 7.89
C GLN A 127 6.03 -11.83 7.70
N TYR A 128 5.69 -10.95 6.75
CA TYR A 128 4.32 -10.48 6.58
C TYR A 128 3.87 -10.46 5.13
N ILE A 129 2.59 -10.77 4.94
CA ILE A 129 1.82 -10.32 3.78
C ILE A 129 0.71 -9.41 4.28
N HIS A 130 0.67 -8.18 3.77
CA HIS A 130 -0.35 -7.19 4.07
C HIS A 130 -1.34 -7.08 2.91
N LEU A 131 -2.60 -7.20 3.24
CA LEU A 131 -3.73 -7.09 2.32
C LEU A 131 -4.52 -5.87 2.74
N GLU A 132 -4.34 -4.77 2.01
CA GLU A 132 -4.92 -3.48 2.32
C GLU A 132 -6.00 -3.13 1.31
N THR A 133 -7.12 -2.62 1.82
CA THR A 133 -8.17 -2.06 0.98
C THR A 133 -8.58 -0.68 1.48
N LYS A 134 -8.88 0.20 0.54
CA LYS A 134 -9.40 1.53 0.78
C LYS A 134 -10.64 1.71 -0.07
N PHE A 135 -11.76 2.12 0.52
CA PHE A 135 -13.00 2.30 -0.22
C PHE A 135 -13.88 3.36 0.41
N LEU A 136 -14.75 3.95 -0.41
CA LEU A 136 -15.82 4.82 0.04
C LEU A 136 -17.13 4.01 0.01
N PRO A 137 -17.85 3.86 1.13
CA PRO A 137 -19.15 3.20 1.12
C PRO A 137 -20.16 4.02 0.31
N GLU A 138 -20.61 3.52 -0.84
CA GLU A 138 -21.76 4.09 -1.52
C GLU A 138 -23.02 3.77 -0.69
N VAL A 139 -23.77 4.80 -0.31
CA VAL A 139 -25.13 4.64 0.20
C VAL A 139 -26.07 4.79 -0.98
N GLU A 140 -26.42 3.67 -1.63
CA GLU A 140 -27.53 3.65 -2.57
C GLU A 140 -28.82 3.90 -1.76
N MET A 141 -29.32 5.14 -1.80
CA MET A 141 -30.66 5.46 -1.30
C MET A 141 -31.70 5.02 -2.33
N ASP A 142 -31.93 3.71 -2.44
CA ASP A 142 -33.15 3.19 -3.08
C ASP A 142 -34.29 3.20 -2.06
N VAL A 143 -34.83 4.40 -1.80
CA VAL A 143 -36.02 4.58 -0.96
C VAL A 143 -37.27 4.44 -1.83
N LEU A 144 -37.73 3.20 -1.97
CA LEU A 144 -39.12 2.85 -2.27
C LEU A 144 -39.61 1.78 -1.27
N GLY A 145 -39.50 2.09 0.03
CA GLY A 145 -39.99 1.22 1.10
C GLY A 145 -40.14 2.00 2.42
N PRO A 146 -41.26 1.83 3.16
CA PRO A 146 -41.54 2.62 4.35
C PRO A 146 -41.03 1.92 5.61
N GLU A 147 -39.72 1.67 5.75
CA GLU A 147 -39.16 1.20 7.03
C GLU A 147 -37.72 1.72 7.21
N PRO A 148 -37.46 2.67 8.13
CA PRO A 148 -36.13 3.23 8.33
C PRO A 148 -35.35 2.35 9.31
N TYR A 149 -34.74 1.28 8.82
CA TYR A 149 -33.63 0.68 9.55
C TYR A 149 -32.45 1.65 9.48
N TYR A 150 -32.10 2.21 10.64
CA TYR A 150 -30.96 3.09 10.87
C TYR A 150 -29.64 2.40 10.46
N MET A 151 -29.26 2.53 9.19
CA MET A 151 -27.83 2.64 8.88
C MET A 151 -27.40 4.06 9.27
N PRO A 152 -26.36 4.25 10.10
CA PRO A 152 -25.96 5.59 10.48
C PRO A 152 -25.55 6.36 9.23
N ARG A 153 -26.20 7.50 8.96
CA ARG A 153 -25.78 8.53 7.97
C ARG A 153 -24.33 9.03 8.16
N MET A 154 -23.61 8.51 9.14
CA MET A 154 -22.25 8.89 9.55
C MET A 154 -21.15 8.34 8.65
N LEU A 155 -21.39 7.27 7.87
CA LEU A 155 -20.37 6.68 6.99
C LEU A 155 -20.39 7.25 5.56
N SER A 156 -21.41 8.05 5.21
CA SER A 156 -21.70 8.49 3.83
C SER A 156 -20.62 9.34 3.17
N HIS A 157 -19.58 9.76 3.91
CA HIS A 157 -18.43 10.50 3.38
C HIS A 157 -17.11 10.06 4.04
N ARG A 158 -17.06 8.86 4.65
CA ARG A 158 -15.88 8.39 5.38
C ARG A 158 -15.13 7.35 4.58
N ILE A 159 -13.82 7.55 4.44
CA ILE A 159 -12.94 6.57 3.80
C ILE A 159 -12.72 5.44 4.80
N ILE A 160 -13.10 4.23 4.42
CA ILE A 160 -12.80 3.03 5.19
C ILE A 160 -11.50 2.45 4.66
N ARG A 161 -10.58 2.17 5.58
CA ARG A 161 -9.36 1.41 5.33
C ARG A 161 -9.35 0.13 6.13
N THR A 162 -9.03 -0.96 5.46
CA THR A 162 -8.80 -2.24 6.10
C THR A 162 -7.38 -2.70 5.80
N ARG A 163 -6.77 -3.38 6.77
CA ARG A 163 -5.53 -4.10 6.58
C ARG A 163 -5.63 -5.45 7.27
N VAL A 164 -5.40 -6.51 6.50
CA VAL A 164 -5.25 -7.87 6.99
C VAL A 164 -3.77 -8.24 6.86
N SER A 165 -3.13 -8.58 7.98
CA SER A 165 -1.71 -8.94 8.04
C SER A 165 -1.57 -10.42 8.35
N ILE A 166 -0.99 -11.16 7.42
CA ILE A 166 -0.74 -12.58 7.53
C ILE A 166 0.70 -12.77 8.00
N ARG A 167 0.89 -13.29 9.22
CA ARG A 167 2.22 -13.58 9.76
C ARG A 167 2.75 -14.90 9.24
N LEU A 168 3.88 -14.83 8.54
CA LEU A 168 4.56 -15.97 7.96
C LEU A 168 5.68 -16.53 8.85
N ASP A 169 6.24 -15.71 9.75
CA ASP A 169 7.29 -16.12 10.69
C ASP A 169 6.80 -17.15 11.73
N ARG A 170 5.52 -17.06 12.11
CA ARG A 170 4.86 -17.92 13.10
C ARG A 170 3.94 -18.98 12.50
N ALA A 171 3.80 -19.01 11.18
CA ALA A 171 2.99 -20.00 10.47
C ALA A 171 3.59 -21.40 10.68
N THR A 172 2.86 -22.29 11.36
CA THR A 172 3.19 -23.72 11.40
C THR A 172 2.90 -24.34 10.03
N THR A 173 3.43 -25.54 9.75
CA THR A 173 3.15 -26.27 8.50
C THR A 173 1.68 -26.69 8.34
N GLN A 174 0.83 -26.43 9.34
CA GLN A 174 -0.59 -26.74 9.31
C GLN A 174 -1.41 -25.56 8.77
N PRO A 175 -2.32 -25.78 7.80
CA PRO A 175 -3.11 -24.71 7.17
C PRO A 175 -3.99 -23.87 8.11
N SER A 176 -4.32 -24.39 9.30
CA SER A 176 -5.28 -23.82 10.24
C SER A 176 -4.72 -22.76 11.20
N ASP A 177 -3.40 -22.56 11.23
CA ASP A 177 -2.73 -21.83 12.33
C ASP A 177 -2.07 -20.52 11.86
N LEU A 178 -2.44 -19.98 10.69
CA LEU A 178 -1.88 -18.70 10.23
C LEU A 178 -2.31 -17.59 11.21
N PRO A 179 -1.37 -16.93 11.91
CA PRO A 179 -1.70 -15.81 12.76
C PRO A 179 -2.07 -14.63 11.86
N VAL A 180 -3.37 -14.41 11.71
CA VAL A 180 -3.92 -13.26 10.98
C VAL A 180 -4.24 -12.17 11.98
N ASP A 181 -3.65 -10.99 11.77
CA ASP A 181 -4.01 -9.76 12.46
C ASP A 181 -4.88 -8.91 11.52
N TRP A 182 -5.96 -8.33 12.03
CA TRP A 182 -6.88 -7.52 11.24
C TRP A 182 -7.08 -6.17 11.90
N CYS A 183 -7.01 -5.09 11.11
CA CYS A 183 -7.34 -3.76 11.57
C CYS A 183 -8.25 -3.03 10.57
N VAL A 184 -9.16 -2.23 11.12
CA VAL A 184 -10.07 -1.36 10.36
C VAL A 184 -9.92 0.05 10.92
N THR A 185 -9.68 1.01 10.04
CA THR A 185 -9.59 2.43 10.37
C THR A 185 -10.61 3.19 9.51
N VAL A 186 -11.23 4.19 10.11
CA VAL A 186 -12.26 5.01 9.45
C VAL A 186 -11.83 6.45 9.59
N ASP A 187 -11.46 7.07 8.46
CA ASP A 187 -11.12 8.49 8.45
C ASP A 187 -12.39 9.30 8.26
N GLY A 188 -12.65 10.20 9.19
CA GLY A 188 -13.57 11.32 8.97
C GLY A 188 -12.89 12.38 8.10
N SER A 189 -13.68 13.12 7.33
CA SER A 189 -13.27 14.48 6.94
C SER A 189 -12.87 15.22 8.22
N PRO A 190 -11.83 16.07 8.23
CA PRO A 190 -11.69 17.04 9.30
C PRO A 190 -13.03 17.80 9.37
N ASP A 191 -13.64 17.82 10.55
CA ASP A 191 -14.87 18.57 10.77
C ASP A 191 -14.57 20.04 10.48
N ILE A 192 -14.99 20.56 9.31
CA ILE A 192 -14.94 22.00 8.98
C ILE A 192 -16.12 22.71 9.69
N ASP A 193 -16.38 22.35 10.94
CA ASP A 193 -17.42 22.95 11.79
C ASP A 193 -16.87 23.36 13.18
N GLU A 194 -15.55 23.52 13.31
CA GLU A 194 -14.91 24.18 14.45
C GLU A 194 -14.24 25.49 14.04
N ALA A 195 -14.99 26.33 13.34
CA ALA A 195 -14.75 27.78 13.31
C ALA A 195 -16.06 28.45 12.90
N ASP A 196 -16.87 28.84 13.88
CA ASP A 196 -17.96 29.79 13.63
C ASP A 196 -17.33 31.09 13.09
N PRO A 197 -17.61 31.50 11.85
CA PRO A 197 -17.11 32.76 11.30
C PRO A 197 -17.59 33.98 12.11
N SER A 198 -18.59 33.82 12.98
CA SER A 198 -19.12 34.87 13.83
C SER A 198 -18.28 35.14 15.10
N GLU A 199 -17.45 34.20 15.56
CA GLU A 199 -16.52 34.46 16.68
C GLU A 199 -15.27 35.23 16.24
N VAL A 200 -14.77 35.01 15.02
CA VAL A 200 -13.61 35.74 14.48
C VAL A 200 -13.95 37.23 14.21
N ALA A 201 -15.22 37.54 13.93
CA ALA A 201 -15.67 38.92 13.69
C ALA A 201 -15.76 39.76 14.98
N LEU A 202 -15.93 39.13 16.16
CA LEU A 202 -16.03 39.82 17.44
C LEU A 202 -14.67 40.22 18.03
N ASP A 203 -13.60 39.49 17.69
CA ASP A 203 -12.23 39.81 18.13
C ASP A 203 -11.55 40.90 17.29
N ILE A 204 -11.97 41.11 16.03
CA ILE A 204 -11.43 42.18 15.17
C ILE A 204 -12.05 43.56 15.52
N LEU A 205 -13.22 43.60 16.15
CA LEU A 205 -13.88 44.85 16.57
C LEU A 205 -13.52 45.30 18.01
N ARG A 206 -12.57 44.61 18.66
CA ARG A 206 -12.08 44.94 20.02
C ARG A 206 -10.59 45.34 20.08
N LEU A 207 -9.95 45.57 18.93
CA LEU A 207 -8.67 46.29 18.81
C LEU A 207 -8.90 47.69 18.25
#